data_AF-A0A9W8NVP1-F1
#
_entry.id   AF-A0A9W8NVP1-F1
#
_cell.length_a   1.000
_cell.length_b   1.000
_cell.length_c   1.000
_cell.angle_alpha   90.00
_cell.angle_beta   90.00
_cell.angle_gamma   90.00
#
_symmetry.space_group_name_H-M   'P 1'
#
loop_
_entity.id
_entity.type
_entity.pdbx_description
1 polymer ?
#
loop_
_entity_poly.entity_id
_entity_poly.type
_entity_poly.pdbx_seq_one_letter_code
_entity_poly.pdbx_strand_id
1 'polypeptide(L)'
;MVADLISADHGWLRSRDGKHSARVIFCPGKNRDGYFDNDNILGQAEKAMDILSSDYPDEDHVLIFDNATTHLKRAPDAPSASKMTKNPSHFGVEVPAKGPDGKTLYDPSGKPQKKKIHMSDGQLPNGTPHSFYFPPGHAQEGMF
;
A
#
# COMPACT_ATOMS: atom_id res chain seq x y z
N MET A 1 -5.65 8.66 -4.53
CA MET A 1 -6.55 7.50 -4.49
C MET A 1 -7.85 7.91 -5.16
N VAL A 2 -8.42 7.03 -5.97
CA VAL A 2 -9.75 7.23 -6.57
C VAL A 2 -10.58 6.03 -6.17
N ALA A 3 -11.73 6.27 -5.55
CA ALA A 3 -12.75 5.27 -5.33
C ALA A 3 -13.93 5.60 -6.25
N ASP A 4 -14.46 4.63 -6.97
CA ASP A 4 -15.57 4.82 -7.91
C ASP A 4 -16.30 3.49 -8.13
N LEU A 5 -17.50 3.57 -8.70
CA LEU A 5 -18.33 2.42 -9.05
C LEU A 5 -18.49 2.34 -10.56
N ILE A 6 -18.43 1.13 -11.10
CA ILE A 6 -18.57 0.89 -12.53
C ILE A 6 -19.46 -0.32 -12.77
N SER A 7 -20.37 -0.21 -13.74
CA SER A 7 -21.16 -1.34 -14.25
C SER A 7 -20.84 -1.60 -15.71
N ALA A 8 -21.14 -2.81 -16.18
CA ALA A 8 -20.94 -3.18 -17.59
C ALA A 8 -21.87 -2.39 -18.53
N ASP A 9 -23.11 -2.15 -18.10
CA ASP A 9 -24.16 -1.55 -18.94
C ASP A 9 -24.12 -0.02 -18.94
N HIS A 10 -23.75 0.60 -17.81
CA HIS A 10 -23.82 2.05 -17.62
C HIS A 10 -22.44 2.72 -17.48
N GLY A 11 -21.36 1.94 -17.34
CA GLY A 11 -20.03 2.46 -17.12
C GLY A 11 -19.88 3.08 -15.73
N TRP A 12 -19.11 4.18 -15.62
CA TRP A 12 -18.86 4.85 -14.34
C TRP A 12 -20.14 5.45 -13.77
N LEU A 13 -20.43 5.23 -12.49
CA LEU A 13 -21.67 5.68 -11.87
C LEU A 13 -21.76 7.21 -11.78
N ARG A 14 -22.66 7.76 -12.59
CA ARG A 14 -23.00 9.18 -12.73
C ARG A 14 -24.50 9.30 -12.84
N SER A 15 -25.06 10.44 -12.45
CA SER A 15 -26.43 10.76 -12.82
C SER A 15 -26.56 10.90 -14.34
N ARG A 16 -27.76 10.63 -14.89
CA ARG A 16 -28.09 10.79 -16.32
C ARG A 16 -27.87 12.22 -16.81
N ASP A 17 -28.06 13.20 -15.93
CA ASP A 17 -27.79 14.60 -16.22
C ASP A 17 -26.30 14.99 -16.08
N GLY A 18 -25.46 14.06 -15.64
CA GLY A 18 -24.02 14.21 -15.48
C GLY A 18 -23.57 15.06 -14.28
N LYS A 19 -24.48 15.57 -13.45
CA LYS A 19 -24.15 16.51 -12.36
C LYS A 19 -23.70 15.81 -11.08
N HIS A 20 -24.13 14.57 -10.85
CA HIS A 20 -23.82 13.80 -9.66
C HIS A 20 -22.91 12.61 -9.97
N SER A 21 -22.09 12.23 -9.00
CA SER A 21 -21.19 11.08 -9.11
C SER A 21 -20.89 10.46 -7.76
N ALA A 22 -20.77 9.13 -7.77
CA ALA A 22 -20.23 8.36 -6.66
C ALA A 22 -18.69 8.38 -6.57
N ARG A 23 -17.98 9.03 -7.50
CA ARG A 23 -16.51 9.11 -7.46
C ARG A 23 -16.03 9.93 -6.28
N VAL A 24 -15.07 9.38 -5.54
CA VAL A 24 -14.30 10.10 -4.52
C VAL A 24 -12.84 10.19 -4.95
N ILE A 25 -12.31 11.41 -4.97
CA ILE A 25 -10.89 11.70 -5.17
C ILE A 25 -10.31 12.05 -3.81
N PHE A 26 -9.24 11.36 -3.42
CA PHE A 26 -8.69 11.42 -2.08
C PHE A 26 -7.16 11.37 -2.10
N CYS A 27 -6.50 12.20 -1.30
CA CYS A 27 -5.06 12.18 -1.13
C CYS A 27 -4.67 11.49 0.19
N PRO A 28 -4.33 10.18 0.18
CA PRO A 28 -4.07 9.45 1.42
C PRO A 28 -2.78 9.89 2.11
N GLY A 29 -2.81 9.97 3.44
CA GLY A 29 -1.67 10.18 4.33
C GLY A 29 -2.01 10.99 5.59
N LYS A 30 -1.23 10.75 6.66
CA LYS A 30 -1.37 11.44 7.97
C LYS A 30 -1.30 12.98 7.87
N ASN A 31 -0.56 13.51 6.88
CA ASN A 31 -0.43 14.95 6.63
C ASN A 31 -1.16 15.38 5.34
N ARG A 32 -2.18 14.62 4.93
CA ARG A 32 -3.04 14.88 3.78
C ARG A 32 -4.50 14.70 4.20
N ASP A 33 -5.33 14.05 3.41
CA ASP A 33 -6.76 13.88 3.67
C ASP A 33 -7.05 12.73 4.68
N GLY A 34 -6.01 12.09 5.23
CA GLY A 34 -6.16 10.96 6.16
C GLY A 34 -6.08 9.61 5.46
N TYR A 35 -6.89 8.63 5.91
CA TYR A 35 -7.07 7.35 5.24
C TYR A 35 -8.52 7.19 4.80
N PHE A 36 -8.76 6.47 3.71
CA PHE A 36 -10.12 6.17 3.25
C PHE A 36 -10.70 5.10 4.16
N ASP A 37 -11.59 5.50 5.07
CA ASP A 37 -12.11 4.67 6.16
C ASP A 37 -13.56 4.23 5.92
N ASN A 38 -14.16 3.62 6.94
CA ASN A 38 -15.53 3.10 6.86
C ASN A 38 -16.55 4.22 6.63
N ASP A 39 -16.39 5.37 7.27
CA ASP A 39 -17.30 6.51 7.10
C ASP A 39 -17.23 7.04 5.67
N ASN A 40 -16.04 7.01 5.05
CA ASN A 40 -15.90 7.34 3.63
C ASN A 40 -16.62 6.34 2.71
N ILE A 41 -16.56 5.04 3.02
CA ILE A 41 -17.29 4.00 2.28
C ILE A 41 -18.80 4.22 2.39
N LEU A 42 -19.31 4.46 3.60
CA LEU A 42 -20.73 4.73 3.82
C LEU A 42 -21.19 5.97 3.06
N GLY A 43 -20.46 7.08 3.15
CA GLY A 43 -20.81 8.30 2.42
C GLY A 43 -20.70 8.15 0.89
N GLN A 44 -19.81 7.28 0.39
CA GLN A 44 -19.79 6.94 -1.04
C GLN A 44 -21.01 6.10 -1.43
N ALA A 45 -21.37 5.11 -0.62
CA ALA A 45 -22.51 4.24 -0.86
C ALA A 45 -23.83 5.02 -0.84
N GLU A 46 -24.01 5.97 0.09
CA GLU A 46 -25.17 6.86 0.13
C GLU A 46 -25.33 7.65 -1.18
N LYS A 47 -24.26 8.30 -1.65
CA LYS A 47 -24.28 9.02 -2.94
C LYS A 47 -24.58 8.11 -4.13
N ALA A 48 -24.08 6.88 -4.10
CA ALA A 48 -24.38 5.90 -5.13
C ALA A 48 -25.88 5.53 -5.08
N MET A 49 -26.42 5.25 -3.91
CA MET A 49 -27.84 4.93 -3.72
C MET A 49 -28.75 6.08 -4.17
N ASP A 50 -28.39 7.34 -3.89
CA ASP A 50 -29.14 8.51 -4.36
C ASP A 50 -29.24 8.56 -5.90
N ILE A 51 -28.11 8.33 -6.59
CA ILE A 51 -28.09 8.28 -8.06
C ILE A 51 -28.92 7.12 -8.59
N LEU A 52 -28.73 5.92 -8.03
CA LEU A 52 -29.39 4.71 -8.48
C LEU A 52 -30.90 4.78 -8.28
N SER A 53 -31.35 5.30 -7.13
CA SER A 53 -32.78 5.44 -6.81
C SER A 53 -33.48 6.48 -7.69
N SER A 54 -32.78 7.54 -8.08
CA SER A 54 -33.31 8.59 -8.96
C SER A 54 -33.36 8.15 -10.42
N ASP A 55 -32.23 7.63 -10.91
CA ASP A 55 -31.99 7.51 -12.34
C ASP A 55 -32.14 6.08 -12.86
N TYR A 56 -32.18 5.08 -11.98
CA TYR A 56 -32.31 3.67 -12.32
C TYR A 56 -33.28 2.95 -11.34
N PRO A 57 -34.50 3.49 -11.11
CA PRO A 57 -35.42 2.98 -10.08
C PRO A 57 -35.98 1.58 -10.39
N ASP A 58 -35.96 1.18 -11.66
CA ASP A 58 -36.52 -0.10 -12.13
C ASP A 58 -35.47 -1.21 -12.23
N GLU A 59 -34.24 -0.96 -11.77
CA GLU A 59 -33.12 -1.90 -11.80
C GLU A 59 -32.74 -2.36 -10.38
N ASP A 60 -32.37 -3.63 -10.24
CA ASP A 60 -31.78 -4.15 -9.00
C ASP A 60 -30.28 -3.87 -8.97
N HIS A 61 -29.81 -3.26 -7.88
CA HIS A 61 -28.42 -2.82 -7.76
C HIS A 61 -27.67 -3.60 -6.68
N VAL A 62 -26.49 -4.15 -7.04
CA VAL A 62 -25.56 -4.78 -6.10
C VAL A 62 -24.25 -4.01 -6.10
N LEU A 63 -23.94 -3.37 -4.97
CA LEU A 63 -22.68 -2.65 -4.78
C LEU A 63 -21.61 -3.58 -4.20
N ILE A 64 -20.50 -3.73 -4.91
CA ILE A 64 -19.36 -4.57 -4.50
C ILE A 64 -18.16 -3.68 -4.24
N PHE A 65 -17.66 -3.71 -3.01
CA PHE A 65 -16.41 -3.08 -2.64
C PHE A 65 -15.30 -4.12 -2.63
N ASP A 66 -14.27 -3.89 -3.45
CA ASP A 66 -13.08 -4.73 -3.43
C ASP A 66 -12.23 -4.39 -2.20
N ASN A 67 -12.39 -5.17 -1.13
CA ASN A 67 -11.49 -5.15 0.02
C ASN A 67 -10.33 -6.14 -0.19
N ALA A 68 -9.69 -6.08 -1.35
CA ALA A 68 -8.54 -6.91 -1.64
C ALA A 68 -7.46 -6.66 -0.59
N THR A 69 -7.23 -7.66 0.25
CA THR A 69 -6.09 -7.69 1.18
C THR A 69 -4.76 -7.80 0.44
N THR A 70 -4.77 -7.91 -0.89
CA THR A 70 -3.59 -8.12 -1.75
C THR A 70 -2.62 -6.93 -1.76
N HIS A 71 -3.01 -5.77 -1.23
CA HIS A 71 -2.08 -4.70 -0.86
C HIS A 71 -1.35 -4.97 0.47
N LEU A 72 -0.95 -6.22 0.73
CA LEU A 72 -0.04 -6.51 1.83
C LEU A 72 1.26 -5.75 1.58
N LYS A 73 1.67 -4.98 2.58
CA LYS A 73 3.04 -4.47 2.64
C LYS A 73 3.98 -5.66 2.56
N ARG A 74 4.94 -5.62 1.63
CA ARG A 74 6.04 -6.60 1.58
C ARG A 74 6.73 -6.69 2.94
N ALA A 75 7.35 -7.83 3.23
CA ALA A 75 8.16 -7.98 4.44
C ALA A 75 9.17 -6.82 4.56
N PRO A 76 9.50 -6.34 5.77
CA PRO A 76 10.38 -5.18 5.95
C PRO A 76 11.75 -5.33 5.29
N ASP A 77 12.23 -6.56 5.13
CA ASP A 77 13.49 -6.98 4.51
C ASP A 77 13.34 -7.49 3.07
N ALA A 78 12.13 -7.48 2.50
CA ALA A 78 11.89 -8.04 1.17
C ALA A 78 12.80 -7.41 0.08
N PRO A 79 13.24 -8.18 -0.92
CA PRO A 79 14.13 -7.68 -1.97
C PRO A 79 13.48 -6.52 -2.76
N SER A 80 14.26 -5.48 -3.03
CA SER A 80 13.82 -4.30 -3.75
C SER A 80 14.88 -3.82 -4.71
N ALA A 81 14.70 -4.05 -6.01
CA ALA A 81 15.64 -3.62 -7.04
C ALA A 81 15.96 -2.11 -6.99
N SER A 82 15.00 -1.28 -6.59
CA SER A 82 15.20 0.17 -6.42
C SER A 82 16.13 0.55 -5.26
N LYS A 83 16.40 -0.37 -4.34
CA LYS A 83 17.30 -0.19 -3.19
C LYS A 83 18.60 -0.99 -3.33
N MET A 84 18.76 -1.72 -4.43
CA MET A 84 20.01 -2.40 -4.77
C MET A 84 20.92 -1.41 -5.51
N THR A 85 22.22 -1.54 -5.29
CA THR A 85 23.23 -0.72 -5.96
C THR A 85 23.86 -1.49 -7.11
N LYS A 86 24.31 -0.77 -8.14
CA LYS A 86 24.96 -1.36 -9.32
C LYS A 86 26.39 -1.82 -9.03
N ASN A 87 27.07 -1.16 -8.10
CA ASN A 87 28.44 -1.43 -7.70
C ASN A 87 28.50 -1.78 -6.21
N PRO A 88 29.53 -2.50 -5.73
CA PRO A 88 29.73 -2.76 -4.30
C PRO A 88 29.66 -1.47 -3.48
N SER A 89 28.76 -1.43 -2.50
CA SER A 89 28.54 -0.30 -1.61
C SER A 89 27.81 -0.75 -0.35
N HIS A 90 27.76 0.09 0.68
CA HIS A 90 26.93 -0.16 1.87
C HIS A 90 25.43 -0.01 1.54
N PHE A 91 24.74 -1.10 1.20
CA PHE A 91 23.31 -1.07 0.83
C PHE A 91 22.44 -1.96 1.73
N GLY A 92 21.19 -1.57 1.92
CA GLY A 92 20.29 -2.22 2.87
C GLY A 92 18.90 -1.62 2.92
N VAL A 93 18.06 -2.12 3.84
CA VAL A 93 16.73 -1.57 4.06
C VAL A 93 16.65 -0.90 5.41
N GLU A 94 16.25 0.37 5.42
CA GLU A 94 15.89 1.06 6.66
C GLU A 94 14.52 0.55 7.16
N VAL A 95 14.50 0.07 8.40
CA VAL A 95 13.29 -0.34 9.10
C VAL A 95 13.18 0.40 10.43
N PRO A 96 11.95 0.61 10.96
CA PRO A 96 11.78 1.17 12.29
C PRO A 96 12.50 0.31 13.33
N ALA A 97 13.29 0.94 14.19
CA ALA A 97 13.87 0.28 15.34
C ALA A 97 12.75 -0.09 16.32
N LYS A 98 12.79 -1.32 16.83
CA LYS A 98 11.81 -1.84 17.80
C LYS A 98 12.48 -2.02 19.16
N GLY A 99 11.77 -1.64 20.21
CA GLY A 99 12.17 -1.89 21.60
C GLY A 99 11.99 -3.35 22.01
N PRO A 100 12.39 -3.71 23.24
CA PRO A 100 12.19 -5.06 23.79
C PRO A 100 10.71 -5.49 23.81
N ASP A 101 9.79 -4.54 23.85
CA ASP A 101 8.33 -4.73 23.81
C ASP A 101 7.76 -4.89 22.39
N GLY A 102 8.62 -4.87 21.36
CA GLY A 102 8.21 -4.96 19.95
C GLY A 102 7.61 -3.67 19.37
N LYS A 103 7.50 -2.59 20.15
CA LYS A 103 6.99 -1.30 19.68
C LYS A 103 8.07 -0.49 19.00
N THR A 104 7.68 0.35 18.05
CA THR A 104 8.59 1.28 17.37
C THR A 104 9.16 2.27 18.39
N LEU A 105 10.48 2.42 18.38
CA LEU A 105 11.18 3.46 19.14
C LEU A 105 11.06 4.79 18.40
N TYR A 106 10.82 5.86 19.16
CA TYR A 106 10.73 7.22 18.64
C TYR A 106 11.87 8.07 19.20
N ASP A 107 12.35 9.03 18.42
CA ASP A 107 13.29 10.03 18.88
C ASP A 107 12.56 11.13 19.71
N PRO A 108 13.29 12.04 20.39
CA PRO A 108 12.68 13.13 21.14
C PRO A 108 11.79 14.07 20.30
N SER A 109 11.94 14.05 18.97
CA SER A 109 11.12 14.84 18.04
C SER A 109 9.84 14.11 17.60
N GLY A 110 9.61 12.89 18.09
CA GLY A 110 8.46 12.07 17.76
C GLY A 110 8.56 11.35 16.41
N LYS A 111 9.76 11.28 15.79
CA LYS A 111 9.98 10.51 14.56
C LYS A 111 10.42 9.09 14.89
N PRO A 112 10.00 8.08 14.10
CA PRO A 112 10.49 6.72 14.27
C PRO A 112 12.01 6.66 14.12
N GLN A 113 12.69 6.11 15.12
CA GLN A 113 14.09 5.73 14.99
C GLN A 113 14.19 4.62 13.95
N LYS A 114 15.24 4.65 13.14
CA LYS A 114 15.47 3.68 12.08
C LYS A 114 16.75 2.92 12.33
N LYS A 115 16.77 1.66 11.93
CA LYS A 115 17.98 0.85 11.79
C LYS A 115 18.06 0.32 10.37
N LYS A 116 19.28 0.11 9.88
CA LYS A 116 19.52 -0.57 8.61
C LYS A 116 19.54 -2.08 8.87
N ILE A 117 18.81 -2.85 8.08
CA ILE A 117 18.90 -4.32 8.05
C ILE A 117 19.22 -4.84 6.64
N HIS A 118 19.78 -6.06 6.58
CA HIS A 118 19.99 -6.77 5.32
C HIS A 118 18.64 -7.00 4.62
N MET A 119 18.64 -6.98 3.29
CA MET A 119 17.55 -7.60 2.53
C MET A 119 17.58 -9.11 2.76
N SER A 120 16.42 -9.74 2.77
CA SER A 120 16.32 -11.20 2.77
C SER A 120 16.94 -11.76 1.49
N ASP A 121 17.50 -12.96 1.57
CA ASP A 121 18.07 -13.65 0.41
C ASP A 121 17.05 -13.79 -0.73
N GLY A 122 17.56 -13.73 -1.96
CA GLY A 122 16.81 -14.17 -3.13
C GLY A 122 16.69 -15.69 -3.17
N GLN A 123 15.98 -16.21 -4.18
CA GLN A 123 15.90 -17.64 -4.43
C GLN A 123 16.27 -17.93 -5.89
N LEU A 124 17.18 -18.89 -6.10
CA LEU A 124 17.55 -19.38 -7.42
C LEU A 124 16.48 -20.35 -7.98
N PRO A 125 16.46 -20.64 -9.29
CA PRO A 125 15.49 -21.58 -9.88
C PRO A 125 15.48 -22.99 -9.27
N ASN A 126 16.59 -23.41 -8.67
CA ASN A 126 16.71 -24.69 -7.96
C ASN A 126 16.26 -24.63 -6.49
N GLY A 127 15.70 -23.50 -6.05
CA GLY A 127 15.20 -23.29 -4.69
C GLY A 127 16.27 -22.86 -3.67
N THR A 128 17.56 -22.83 -4.04
CA THR A 128 18.65 -22.45 -3.13
C THR A 128 18.60 -20.94 -2.84
N PRO A 129 18.82 -20.52 -1.58
CA PRO A 129 18.97 -19.10 -1.25
C PRO A 129 20.14 -18.45 -1.99
N HIS A 130 19.97 -17.20 -2.40
CA HIS A 130 21.00 -16.37 -3.01
C HIS A 130 21.19 -15.10 -2.17
N SER A 131 22.24 -15.10 -1.33
CA SER A 131 22.62 -13.92 -0.57
C SER A 131 23.06 -12.79 -1.49
N PHE A 132 22.57 -11.58 -1.21
CA PHE A 132 23.01 -10.36 -1.88
C PHE A 132 24.26 -9.74 -1.24
N TYR A 133 24.77 -10.34 -0.16
CA TYR A 133 25.86 -9.82 0.66
C TYR A 133 27.08 -10.74 0.60
N PHE A 134 28.27 -10.16 0.76
CA PHE A 134 29.52 -10.90 0.81
C PHE A 134 29.54 -11.87 2.01
N PRO A 135 29.99 -13.12 1.81
CA PRO A 135 30.01 -14.13 2.86
C PRO A 135 31.12 -13.85 3.89
N PRO A 136 31.06 -14.51 5.05
CA PRO A 136 32.14 -14.45 6.03
C PRO A 136 33.50 -14.83 5.45
N GLY A 137 34.54 -14.09 5.80
CA GLY A 137 35.91 -14.26 5.30
C GLY A 137 36.20 -13.62 3.94
N HIS A 138 35.20 -13.02 3.28
CA HIS A 138 35.44 -12.23 2.08
C HIS A 138 36.11 -10.89 2.43
N ALA A 139 36.99 -10.36 1.56
CA ALA A 139 37.67 -9.06 1.78
C ALA A 139 36.71 -7.85 1.95
N GLN A 140 35.44 -8.05 1.60
CA GLN A 140 34.35 -7.07 1.67
C GLN A 140 33.21 -7.53 2.58
N GLU A 141 33.47 -8.50 3.46
CA GLU A 141 32.54 -8.87 4.53
C GLU A 141 32.11 -7.63 5.33
N GLY A 142 30.81 -7.56 5.67
CA GLY A 142 30.26 -6.44 6.41
C GLY A 142 30.01 -5.17 5.59
N MET A 143 30.18 -5.20 4.27
CA MET A 143 29.81 -4.08 3.39
C MET A 143 28.28 -3.96 3.26
N PHE A 144 27.67 -3.42 4.32
CA PHE A 144 26.24 -3.22 4.53
C PHE A 144 25.97 -1.83 5.12
#